data_AF-A0A2P8I573-F1
#
_entry.id   AF-A0A2P8I573-F1
#
_cell.length_a   1.000
_cell.length_b   1.000
_cell.length_c   1.000
_cell.angle_alpha   90.00
_cell.angle_beta   90.00
_cell.angle_gamma   90.00
#
_symmetry.space_group_name_H-M   'P 1'
#
loop_
_entity.id
_entity.type
_entity.pdbx_description
1 polymer ?
#
loop_
_entity_poly.entity_id
_entity_poly.type
_entity_poly.pdbx_seq_one_letter_code
_entity_poly.pdbx_strand_id
1 'polypeptide(L)'
;MVPGNVRTMRNSTVLAALALAGLVNGLATDVLPVWRQLLYPTLAVLVHLHGRHLPVRRGELVMAAVGALGVAIAAVRVWEGVGALASLGLFVVLPWLAGRFRRQQAELIAVGRERIVQLERAQELVAERARLRERARIAADMHDSLGHELALIALRAGALELTADTEPTRRAATGLRESAVTASERLRHTVGVLREGTTTSFEPPDETVQALVARAAEAGLPITLTGDWAALPGECTPLPPLIDRAVHRVVQEALTNAARHAPGAPVTAHLALTTDHVQVTVSNPVAQPPPPGAGSGLAGLAERVRLLGGTLRPGAHDGRFTVTARLPREGGA
;
A
#
# COMPACT_ATOMS: atom_id res chain seq x y z
N MET A 1 34.13 6.59 -9.38
CA MET A 1 35.07 7.74 -9.46
C MET A 1 34.29 8.99 -9.82
N VAL A 2 34.67 10.13 -9.25
CA VAL A 2 33.76 11.15 -8.70
C VAL A 2 33.50 12.35 -9.65
N PRO A 3 32.36 12.43 -10.37
CA PRO A 3 32.03 13.59 -11.20
C PRO A 3 31.65 14.84 -10.38
N GLY A 4 31.35 14.67 -9.08
CA GLY A 4 30.98 15.76 -8.17
C GLY A 4 32.14 16.70 -7.81
N ASN A 5 33.36 16.18 -7.64
CA ASN A 5 34.50 16.96 -7.13
C ASN A 5 35.00 18.00 -8.14
N VAL A 6 35.02 17.65 -9.43
CA VAL A 6 35.50 18.54 -10.50
C VAL A 6 34.59 19.76 -10.66
N ARG A 7 33.26 19.58 -10.58
CA ARG A 7 32.30 20.70 -10.65
C ARG A 7 32.42 21.62 -9.44
N THR A 8 32.63 21.08 -8.24
CA THR A 8 32.81 21.90 -7.03
C THR A 8 34.11 22.70 -7.03
N MET A 9 35.19 22.14 -7.57
CA MET A 9 36.47 22.86 -7.73
C MET A 9 36.32 24.03 -8.70
N ARG A 10 35.70 23.80 -9.86
CA ARG A 10 35.45 24.85 -10.87
C ARG A 10 34.59 26.00 -10.34
N ASN A 11 33.63 25.72 -9.46
CA ASN A 11 32.80 26.77 -8.87
C ASN A 11 33.58 27.60 -7.85
N SER A 12 34.47 26.96 -7.06
CA SER A 12 35.30 27.69 -6.09
C SER A 12 36.31 28.63 -6.77
N THR A 13 36.87 28.25 -7.92
CA THR A 13 37.77 29.11 -8.69
C THR A 13 37.05 30.32 -9.27
N VAL A 14 35.81 30.16 -9.74
CA VAL A 14 34.98 31.28 -10.24
C VAL A 14 34.65 32.25 -9.10
N LEU A 15 34.28 31.74 -7.92
CA LEU A 15 34.02 32.60 -6.75
C LEU A 15 35.29 33.37 -6.32
N ALA A 16 36.45 32.71 -6.31
CA ALA A 16 37.71 33.35 -5.98
C ALA A 16 38.07 34.46 -6.98
N ALA A 17 37.87 34.22 -8.28
CA ALA A 17 38.09 35.23 -9.31
C ALA A 17 37.16 36.44 -9.17
N LEU A 18 35.86 36.21 -8.91
CA LEU A 18 34.89 37.30 -8.68
C LEU A 18 35.20 38.10 -7.41
N ALA A 19 35.60 37.42 -6.33
CA ALA A 19 35.96 38.07 -5.08
C ALA A 19 37.25 38.89 -5.20
N LEU A 20 38.27 38.34 -5.88
CA LEU A 20 39.52 39.06 -6.16
C LEU A 20 39.27 40.27 -7.07
N ALA A 21 38.41 40.13 -8.08
CA ALA A 21 38.03 41.25 -8.95
C ALA A 21 37.33 42.36 -8.15
N GLY A 22 36.42 42.03 -7.22
CA GLY A 22 35.78 43.00 -6.33
C GLY A 22 36.77 43.70 -5.39
N LEU A 23 37.73 42.95 -4.84
CA LEU A 23 38.79 43.48 -3.98
C LEU A 23 39.69 44.45 -4.75
N VAL A 24 40.22 44.04 -5.91
CA VAL A 24 41.08 44.86 -6.77
C VAL A 24 40.34 46.11 -7.26
N ASN A 25 39.04 45.99 -7.57
CA ASN A 25 38.26 47.12 -8.03
C ASN A 25 38.07 48.19 -6.94
N GLY A 26 38.12 47.81 -5.66
CA GLY A 26 38.06 48.77 -4.55
C GLY A 26 39.41 49.39 -4.17
N LEU A 27 40.52 48.95 -4.77
CA LEU A 27 41.81 49.62 -4.63
C LEU A 27 41.84 50.89 -5.50
N ALA A 28 42.36 51.99 -4.94
CA ALA A 28 42.52 53.28 -5.60
C ALA A 28 41.19 53.89 -6.14
N THR A 29 40.21 54.08 -5.25
CA THR A 29 38.91 54.70 -5.55
C THR A 29 38.97 56.13 -6.07
N ASP A 30 40.09 56.81 -5.85
CA ASP A 30 40.17 58.27 -5.94
C ASP A 30 40.43 58.79 -7.37
N VAL A 31 40.73 57.89 -8.33
CA VAL A 31 41.10 58.24 -9.72
C VAL A 31 40.38 57.35 -10.75
N LEU A 32 39.16 56.89 -10.46
CA LEU A 32 38.51 55.88 -11.30
C LEU A 32 37.66 56.46 -12.44
N PRO A 33 37.90 56.04 -13.70
CA PRO A 33 37.05 56.39 -14.83
C PRO A 33 35.65 55.77 -14.70
N VAL A 34 34.61 56.46 -15.18
CA VAL A 34 33.19 56.12 -15.02
C VAL A 34 32.85 54.67 -15.42
N TRP A 35 33.50 54.13 -16.46
CA TRP A 35 33.27 52.74 -16.91
C TRP A 35 33.59 51.70 -15.83
N ARG A 36 34.54 51.97 -14.93
CA ARG A 36 34.93 51.07 -13.83
C ARG A 36 33.88 51.05 -12.71
N GLN A 37 33.05 52.09 -12.60
CA GLN A 37 31.90 52.11 -11.66
C GLN A 37 30.77 51.18 -12.11
N LEU A 38 30.60 50.96 -13.42
CA LEU A 38 29.63 50.00 -13.98
C LEU A 38 29.97 48.54 -13.67
N LEU A 39 31.21 48.25 -13.24
CA LEU A 39 31.63 46.91 -12.83
C LEU A 39 31.04 46.49 -11.48
N TYR A 40 30.71 47.42 -10.59
CA TYR A 40 30.14 47.09 -9.27
C TYR A 40 28.77 46.42 -9.32
N PRO A 41 27.75 46.99 -10.01
CA PRO A 41 26.44 46.34 -10.10
C PRO A 41 26.49 45.02 -10.88
N THR A 42 27.31 44.95 -11.93
CA THR A 42 27.47 43.70 -12.72
C THR A 42 28.12 42.60 -11.89
N LEU A 43 29.16 42.93 -11.11
CA LEU A 43 29.81 41.98 -10.20
C LEU A 43 28.86 41.53 -9.09
N ALA A 44 28.08 42.44 -8.51
CA ALA A 44 27.06 42.09 -7.51
C ALA A 44 26.00 41.12 -8.07
N VAL A 45 25.53 41.32 -9.30
CA VAL A 45 24.59 40.41 -9.96
C VAL A 45 25.22 39.04 -10.21
N LEU A 46 26.45 39.00 -10.75
CA LEU A 46 27.16 37.74 -11.03
C LEU A 46 27.39 36.93 -9.74
N VAL A 47 27.81 37.60 -8.67
CA VAL A 47 28.08 36.99 -7.38
C VAL A 47 26.78 36.52 -6.71
N HIS A 48 25.70 37.27 -6.83
CA HIS A 48 24.38 36.85 -6.37
C HIS A 48 23.89 35.60 -7.09
N LEU A 49 23.97 35.57 -8.43
CA LEU A 49 23.61 34.41 -9.24
C LEU A 49 24.49 33.21 -8.91
N HIS A 50 25.79 33.43 -8.67
CA HIS A 50 26.71 32.39 -8.23
C HIS A 50 26.26 31.79 -6.89
N GLY A 51 25.98 32.62 -5.87
CA GLY A 51 25.49 32.16 -4.57
C GLY A 51 24.13 31.43 -4.65
N ARG A 52 23.28 31.82 -5.61
CA ARG A 52 21.96 31.22 -5.83
C ARG A 52 22.01 29.87 -6.55
N HIS A 53 22.91 29.69 -7.52
CA HIS A 53 22.83 28.55 -8.45
C HIS A 53 24.00 27.56 -8.34
N LEU A 54 25.16 27.95 -7.81
CA LEU A 54 26.36 27.12 -7.83
C LEU A 54 26.70 26.61 -6.43
N PRO A 55 26.68 25.28 -6.17
CA PRO A 55 27.12 24.74 -4.90
C PRO A 55 28.64 24.86 -4.78
N VAL A 56 29.11 25.47 -3.68
CA VAL A 56 30.53 25.57 -3.33
C VAL A 56 30.73 24.95 -1.96
N ARG A 57 31.54 23.88 -1.87
CA ARG A 57 31.72 23.12 -0.61
C ARG A 57 32.51 23.87 0.47
N ARG A 58 33.08 25.04 0.17
CA ARG A 58 33.94 25.87 1.06
C ARG A 58 33.94 27.35 0.67
N GLY A 59 32.81 27.91 0.24
CA GLY A 59 32.74 29.30 -0.22
C GLY A 59 33.17 30.31 0.85
N GLU A 60 32.88 30.01 2.12
CA GLU A 60 33.28 30.81 3.28
C GLU A 60 34.80 30.93 3.41
N LEU A 61 35.57 29.87 3.13
CA LEU A 61 37.04 29.91 3.19
C LEU A 61 37.64 30.76 2.06
N VAL A 62 37.04 30.72 0.87
CA VAL A 62 37.45 31.58 -0.25
C VAL A 62 37.20 33.05 0.09
N MET A 63 36.00 33.37 0.61
CA MET A 63 35.67 34.73 1.04
C MET A 63 36.55 35.21 2.20
N ALA A 64 36.87 34.33 3.16
CA ALA A 64 37.76 34.64 4.27
C ALA A 64 39.20 34.91 3.80
N ALA A 65 39.72 34.12 2.86
CA ALA A 65 41.06 34.32 2.30
C ALA A 65 41.18 35.66 1.55
N VAL A 66 40.18 36.00 0.73
CA VAL A 66 40.15 37.29 0.01
C VAL A 66 39.96 38.46 0.98
N GLY A 67 39.13 38.30 2.01
CA GLY A 67 38.97 39.28 3.09
C GLY A 67 40.27 39.52 3.86
N ALA A 68 40.99 38.46 4.22
CA ALA A 68 42.29 38.55 4.90
C ALA A 68 43.34 39.29 4.05
N LEU A 69 43.34 39.07 2.73
CA LEU A 69 44.16 39.84 1.80
C LEU A 69 43.80 41.34 1.83
N GLY A 70 42.50 41.67 1.84
CA GLY A 70 42.04 43.06 1.98
C GLY A 70 42.49 43.71 3.29
N VAL A 71 42.44 42.98 4.41
CA VAL A 71 42.93 43.46 5.72
C VAL A 71 44.45 43.69 5.71
N ALA A 72 45.21 42.77 5.11
CA ALA A 72 46.65 42.93 4.97
C ALA A 72 47.03 44.17 4.14
N ILE A 73 46.27 44.46 3.08
CA ILE A 73 46.45 45.68 2.29
C ILE A 73 46.11 46.93 3.12
N ALA A 74 45.01 46.90 3.88
CA ALA A 74 44.62 48.02 4.76
C ALA A 74 45.66 48.33 5.85
N ALA A 75 46.41 47.33 6.32
CA ALA A 75 47.49 47.53 7.28
C ALA A 75 48.67 48.35 6.71
N VAL A 76 48.86 48.33 5.38
CA VAL A 76 49.95 49.06 4.70
C VAL A 76 49.46 50.35 4.06
N ARG A 77 48.26 50.33 3.46
CA ARG A 77 47.63 51.47 2.77
C ARG A 77 46.20 51.65 3.28
N VAL A 78 46.07 52.37 4.39
CA VAL A 78 44.82 52.47 5.15
C VAL A 78 43.63 52.87 4.27
N TRP A 79 43.72 54.00 3.56
CA TRP A 79 42.59 54.51 2.77
C TRP A 79 42.19 53.59 1.61
N GLU A 80 43.15 53.05 0.87
CA GLU A 80 42.88 52.11 -0.23
C GLU A 80 42.36 50.76 0.25
N GLY A 81 42.88 50.25 1.37
CA GLY A 81 42.42 49.00 1.95
C GLY A 81 41.02 49.11 2.54
N VAL A 82 40.67 50.26 3.14
CA VAL A 82 39.29 50.53 3.60
C VAL A 82 38.32 50.53 2.42
N GLY A 83 38.66 51.17 1.29
CA GLY A 83 37.87 51.14 0.06
C GLY A 83 37.68 49.71 -0.50
N ALA A 84 38.75 48.92 -0.53
CA ALA A 84 38.73 47.53 -0.97
C ALA A 84 37.90 46.60 -0.08
N LEU A 85 37.93 46.80 1.25
CA LEU A 85 37.10 46.06 2.18
C LEU A 85 35.63 46.46 2.06
N ALA A 86 35.34 47.75 1.91
CA ALA A 86 33.98 48.25 1.71
C ALA A 86 33.37 47.70 0.40
N SER A 87 34.13 47.70 -0.70
CA SER A 87 33.67 47.15 -1.98
C SER A 87 33.45 45.64 -1.92
N LEU A 88 34.38 44.91 -1.28
CA LEU A 88 34.27 43.46 -1.07
C LEU A 88 33.01 43.13 -0.25
N GLY A 89 32.78 43.86 0.84
CA GLY A 89 31.58 43.70 1.67
C GLY A 89 30.30 43.95 0.88
N LEU A 90 30.20 45.13 0.25
CA LEU A 90 28.98 45.62 -0.36
C LEU A 90 28.61 44.92 -1.68
N PHE A 91 29.60 44.65 -2.55
CA PHE A 91 29.35 44.14 -3.90
C PHE A 91 29.69 42.66 -4.08
N VAL A 92 30.32 42.02 -3.10
CA VAL A 92 30.65 40.58 -3.17
C VAL A 92 29.98 39.81 -2.04
N VAL A 93 30.31 40.12 -0.80
CA VAL A 93 29.87 39.33 0.37
C VAL A 93 28.34 39.39 0.52
N LEU A 94 27.75 40.59 0.55
CA LEU A 94 26.30 40.75 0.74
C LEU A 94 25.48 40.12 -0.40
N PRO A 95 25.77 40.36 -1.70
CA PRO A 95 25.04 39.72 -2.79
C PRO A 95 25.19 38.20 -2.80
N TRP A 96 26.38 37.68 -2.47
CA TRP A 96 26.63 36.24 -2.38
C TRP A 96 25.79 35.59 -1.28
N LEU A 97 25.81 36.18 -0.07
CA LEU A 97 25.00 35.72 1.06
C LEU A 97 23.50 35.79 0.75
N ALA A 98 23.04 36.88 0.12
CA ALA A 98 21.65 37.01 -0.32
C ALA A 98 21.25 35.94 -1.33
N GLY A 99 22.14 35.61 -2.27
CA GLY A 99 21.92 34.52 -3.24
C GLY A 99 21.81 33.16 -2.56
N ARG A 100 22.73 32.88 -1.62
CA ARG A 100 22.72 31.64 -0.83
C ARG A 100 21.47 31.52 0.04
N PHE A 101 21.07 32.60 0.70
CA PHE A 101 19.88 32.64 1.53
C PHE A 101 18.61 32.37 0.70
N ARG A 102 18.47 33.03 -0.46
CA ARG A 102 17.37 32.77 -1.40
C ARG A 102 17.32 31.32 -1.87
N ARG A 103 18.47 30.70 -2.12
CA ARG A 103 18.57 29.29 -2.47
C ARG A 103 18.10 28.39 -1.34
N GLN A 104 18.60 28.61 -0.12
CA GLN A 104 18.20 27.85 1.07
C GLN A 104 16.70 27.98 1.33
N GLN A 105 16.14 29.18 1.21
CA GLN A 105 14.68 29.39 1.32
C GLN A 105 13.92 28.62 0.24
N ALA A 106 14.38 28.63 -1.01
CA ALA A 106 13.72 27.90 -2.09
C ALA A 106 13.77 26.37 -1.87
N GLU A 107 14.90 25.84 -1.41
CA GLU A 107 15.05 24.42 -1.05
C GLU A 107 14.13 24.06 0.13
N LEU A 108 14.04 24.89 1.17
CA LEU A 108 13.14 24.68 2.31
C LEU A 108 11.66 24.70 1.89
N ILE A 109 11.26 25.65 1.02
CA ILE A 109 9.89 25.71 0.50
C ILE A 109 9.58 24.49 -0.37
N ALA A 110 10.53 24.03 -1.19
CA ALA A 110 10.35 22.85 -2.02
C ALA A 110 10.11 21.59 -1.17
N VAL A 111 10.96 21.37 -0.14
CA VAL A 111 10.79 20.28 0.81
C VAL A 111 9.48 20.41 1.58
N GLY A 112 9.11 21.62 2.01
CA GLY A 112 7.84 21.90 2.69
C GLY A 112 6.63 21.55 1.83
N ARG A 113 6.63 21.92 0.54
CA ARG A 113 5.57 21.57 -0.41
C ARG A 113 5.44 20.06 -0.61
N GLU A 114 6.57 19.37 -0.74
CA GLU A 114 6.57 17.91 -0.89
C GLU A 114 5.99 17.22 0.36
N ARG A 115 6.29 17.74 1.56
CA ARG A 115 5.69 17.27 2.82
C ARG A 115 4.19 17.52 2.89
N ILE A 116 3.70 18.68 2.45
CA ILE A 116 2.26 18.98 2.43
C ILE A 116 1.54 17.98 1.51
N VAL A 117 2.04 17.76 0.29
CA VAL A 117 1.45 16.80 -0.65
C VAL A 117 1.46 15.37 -0.09
N GLN A 118 2.52 14.98 0.63
CA GLN A 118 2.59 13.68 1.31
C GLN A 118 1.54 13.56 2.42
N LEU A 119 1.34 14.62 3.21
CA LEU A 119 0.36 14.65 4.30
C LEU A 119 -1.07 14.62 3.76
N GLU A 120 -1.38 15.37 2.70
CA GLU A 120 -2.69 15.37 2.04
C GLU A 120 -3.05 13.95 1.55
N ARG A 121 -2.15 13.29 0.82
CA ARG A 121 -2.34 11.90 0.38
C ARG A 121 -2.52 10.93 1.55
N ALA A 122 -1.75 11.12 2.62
CA ALA A 122 -1.88 10.27 3.81
C ALA A 122 -3.25 10.47 4.49
N GLN A 123 -3.75 11.71 4.57
CA GLN A 123 -5.07 12.01 5.12
C GLN A 123 -6.19 11.42 4.26
N GLU A 124 -6.11 11.52 2.93
CA GLU A 124 -7.08 10.90 2.01
C GLU A 124 -7.16 9.38 2.24
N LEU A 125 -6.01 8.70 2.32
CA LEU A 125 -5.96 7.26 2.59
C LEU A 125 -6.51 6.90 3.97
N VAL A 126 -6.26 7.72 4.99
CA VAL A 126 -6.82 7.52 6.33
C VAL A 126 -8.33 7.71 6.32
N ALA A 127 -8.84 8.73 5.65
CA ALA A 127 -10.28 9.01 5.54
C ALA A 127 -11.01 7.91 4.75
N GLU A 128 -10.43 7.44 3.65
CA GLU A 128 -10.98 6.34 2.87
C GLU A 128 -11.04 5.05 3.70
N ARG A 129 -9.96 4.72 4.41
CA ARG A 129 -9.93 3.57 5.32
C ARG A 129 -10.94 3.70 6.46
N ALA A 130 -11.10 4.88 7.03
CA ALA A 130 -12.11 5.13 8.07
C ALA A 130 -13.52 4.91 7.53
N ARG A 131 -13.84 5.43 6.33
CA ARG A 131 -15.12 5.22 5.66
C ARG A 131 -15.39 3.75 5.36
N LEU A 132 -14.38 3.01 4.91
CA LEU A 132 -14.49 1.58 4.63
C LEU A 132 -14.73 0.77 5.91
N ARG A 133 -14.00 1.07 6.99
CA ARG A 133 -14.22 0.43 8.31
C ARG A 133 -15.62 0.70 8.83
N GLU A 134 -16.09 1.94 8.70
CA GLU A 134 -17.44 2.32 9.13
C GLU A 134 -18.51 1.56 8.35
N ARG A 135 -18.36 1.44 7.02
CA ARG A 135 -19.27 0.64 6.19
C ARG A 135 -19.27 -0.84 6.58
N ALA A 136 -18.09 -1.40 6.88
CA ALA A 136 -17.99 -2.79 7.33
C ALA A 136 -18.65 -2.99 8.70
N ARG A 137 -18.49 -2.05 9.63
CA ARG A 137 -19.17 -2.05 10.93
C ARG A 137 -20.68 -2.00 10.76
N ILE A 138 -21.21 -1.05 9.99
CA ILE A 138 -22.65 -0.95 9.72
C ILE A 138 -23.17 -2.24 9.10
N ALA A 139 -22.46 -2.83 8.15
CA ALA A 139 -22.89 -4.07 7.52
C ALA A 139 -22.91 -5.26 8.50
N ALA A 140 -21.97 -5.32 9.45
CA ALA A 140 -21.96 -6.31 10.52
C ALA A 140 -23.13 -6.09 11.50
N ASP A 141 -23.33 -4.86 11.99
CA ASP A 141 -24.43 -4.53 12.90
C ASP A 141 -25.81 -4.81 12.26
N MET A 142 -25.96 -4.50 10.97
CA MET A 142 -27.16 -4.85 10.19
C MET A 142 -27.32 -6.37 10.05
N HIS A 143 -26.23 -7.12 9.87
CA HIS A 143 -26.30 -8.57 9.76
C HIS A 143 -26.74 -9.22 11.07
N ASP A 144 -26.19 -8.77 12.19
CA ASP A 144 -26.49 -9.35 13.50
C ASP A 144 -27.92 -9.02 13.94
N SER A 145 -28.34 -7.76 13.79
CA SER A 145 -29.71 -7.34 14.15
C SER A 145 -30.77 -7.95 13.22
N LEU A 146 -30.67 -7.75 11.90
CA LEU A 146 -31.68 -8.26 10.96
C LEU A 146 -31.62 -9.78 10.82
N GLY A 147 -30.43 -10.38 10.92
CA GLY A 147 -30.26 -11.82 10.90
C GLY A 147 -30.94 -12.48 12.10
N HIS A 148 -30.79 -11.91 13.29
CA HIS A 148 -31.45 -12.38 14.49
C HIS A 148 -32.98 -12.22 14.41
N GLU A 149 -33.48 -11.06 13.97
CA GLU A 149 -34.93 -10.83 13.80
C GLU A 149 -35.56 -11.80 12.80
N LEU A 150 -34.93 -12.00 11.64
CA LEU A 150 -35.41 -12.96 10.62
C LEU A 150 -35.38 -14.40 11.14
N ALA A 151 -34.36 -14.78 11.92
CA ALA A 151 -34.30 -16.09 12.55
C ALA A 151 -35.45 -16.29 13.57
N LEU A 152 -35.76 -15.27 14.36
CA LEU A 152 -36.90 -15.28 15.28
C LEU A 152 -38.25 -15.37 14.55
N ILE A 153 -38.42 -14.66 13.44
CA ILE A 153 -39.62 -14.75 12.60
C ILE A 153 -39.75 -16.17 12.03
N ALA A 154 -38.68 -16.75 11.50
CA ALA A 154 -38.68 -18.11 10.98
C ALA A 154 -39.02 -19.14 12.07
N LEU A 155 -38.49 -18.97 13.29
CA LEU A 155 -38.78 -19.81 14.45
C LEU A 155 -40.26 -19.73 14.86
N ARG A 156 -40.80 -18.51 14.97
CA ARG A 156 -42.23 -18.28 15.31
C ARG A 156 -43.16 -18.83 14.23
N ALA A 157 -42.80 -18.67 12.95
CA ALA A 157 -43.54 -19.24 11.83
C ALA A 157 -43.54 -20.78 11.88
N GLY A 158 -42.39 -21.41 12.18
CA GLY A 158 -42.32 -22.87 12.37
C GLY A 158 -43.13 -23.38 13.56
N ALA A 159 -43.19 -22.62 14.67
CA ALA A 159 -44.06 -22.96 15.79
C ALA A 159 -45.56 -22.87 15.41
N LEU A 160 -45.96 -21.82 14.68
CA LEU A 160 -47.32 -21.66 14.16
C LEU A 160 -47.72 -22.79 13.19
N GLU A 161 -46.79 -23.27 12.38
CA GLU A 161 -46.99 -24.41 11.47
C GLU A 161 -47.33 -25.71 12.26
N LEU A 162 -46.66 -25.94 13.40
CA LEU A 162 -46.91 -27.09 14.27
C LEU A 162 -48.23 -27.00 15.06
N THR A 163 -48.67 -25.80 15.40
CA THR A 163 -49.89 -25.57 16.21
C THR A 163 -51.14 -25.23 15.38
N ALA A 164 -51.05 -25.17 14.05
CA ALA A 164 -52.16 -24.75 13.19
C ALA A 164 -53.24 -25.82 13.01
N ASP A 165 -54.46 -25.50 13.46
CA ASP A 165 -55.65 -26.38 13.37
C ASP A 165 -56.25 -26.48 11.96
N THR A 166 -55.97 -25.51 11.08
CA THR A 166 -56.53 -25.48 9.72
C THR A 166 -55.42 -25.50 8.66
N GLU A 167 -55.69 -26.22 7.56
CA GLU A 167 -54.77 -26.34 6.42
C GLU A 167 -54.42 -24.99 5.75
N PRO A 168 -55.33 -24.00 5.64
CA PRO A 168 -54.99 -22.66 5.18
C PRO A 168 -53.99 -21.94 6.11
N THR A 169 -54.16 -22.03 7.43
CA THR A 169 -53.26 -21.40 8.41
C THR A 169 -51.87 -22.03 8.37
N ARG A 170 -51.79 -23.36 8.24
CA ARG A 170 -50.53 -24.08 8.13
C ARG A 170 -49.73 -23.64 6.89
N ARG A 171 -50.38 -23.59 5.72
CA ARG A 171 -49.76 -23.10 4.47
C ARG A 171 -49.27 -21.65 4.56
N ALA A 172 -50.02 -20.78 5.25
CA ALA A 172 -49.59 -19.40 5.47
C ALA A 172 -48.34 -19.32 6.36
N ALA A 173 -48.25 -20.14 7.41
CA ALA A 173 -47.08 -20.23 8.29
C ALA A 173 -45.84 -20.77 7.56
N THR A 174 -46.00 -21.82 6.73
CA THR A 174 -44.92 -22.34 5.88
C THR A 174 -44.38 -21.27 4.93
N GLY A 175 -45.27 -20.53 4.24
CA GLY A 175 -44.87 -19.44 3.34
C GLY A 175 -44.15 -18.29 4.06
N LEU A 176 -44.55 -17.98 5.31
CA LEU A 176 -43.87 -16.97 6.13
C LEU A 176 -42.45 -17.42 6.53
N ARG A 177 -42.29 -18.71 6.88
CA ARG A 177 -40.99 -19.31 7.23
C ARG A 177 -40.03 -19.29 6.05
N GLU A 178 -40.47 -19.74 4.88
CA GLU A 178 -39.67 -19.74 3.64
C GLU A 178 -39.26 -18.32 3.21
N SER A 179 -40.18 -17.36 3.34
CA SER A 179 -39.90 -15.95 3.05
C SER A 179 -38.82 -15.38 3.98
N ALA A 180 -38.87 -15.69 5.28
CA ALA A 180 -37.87 -15.24 6.26
C ALA A 180 -36.48 -15.86 6.01
N VAL A 181 -36.42 -17.15 5.68
CA VAL A 181 -35.17 -17.84 5.31
C VAL A 181 -34.57 -17.24 4.04
N THR A 182 -35.37 -17.07 3.00
CA THR A 182 -34.95 -16.46 1.72
C THR A 182 -34.44 -15.02 1.92
N ALA A 183 -35.11 -14.23 2.77
CA ALA A 183 -34.67 -12.89 3.11
C ALA A 183 -33.32 -12.89 3.84
N SER A 184 -33.09 -13.83 4.76
CA SER A 184 -31.81 -13.98 5.47
C SER A 184 -30.66 -14.32 4.52
N GLU A 185 -30.90 -15.20 3.53
CA GLU A 185 -29.90 -15.55 2.51
C GLU A 185 -29.57 -14.37 1.59
N ARG A 186 -30.57 -13.61 1.14
CA ARG A 186 -30.36 -12.40 0.33
C ARG A 186 -29.60 -11.31 1.10
N LEU A 187 -29.87 -11.18 2.40
CA LEU A 187 -29.12 -10.27 3.28
C LEU A 187 -27.64 -10.69 3.38
N ARG A 188 -27.37 -11.99 3.63
CA ARG A 188 -26.00 -12.54 3.67
C ARG A 188 -25.25 -12.32 2.37
N HIS A 189 -25.90 -12.53 1.23
CA HIS A 189 -25.31 -12.31 -0.08
C HIS A 189 -24.94 -10.82 -0.30
N THR A 190 -25.86 -9.91 0.02
CA THR A 190 -25.67 -8.46 -0.17
C THR A 190 -24.56 -7.91 0.75
N VAL A 191 -24.52 -8.35 2.01
CA VAL A 191 -23.48 -7.97 2.97
C VAL A 191 -22.13 -8.62 2.61
N GLY A 192 -22.13 -9.84 2.10
CA GLY A 192 -20.92 -10.54 1.63
C GLY A 192 -20.17 -9.76 0.55
N VAL A 193 -20.90 -9.21 -0.42
CA VAL A 193 -20.33 -8.35 -1.49
C VAL A 193 -19.73 -7.06 -0.93
N LEU A 194 -20.32 -6.47 0.12
CA LEU A 194 -19.78 -5.27 0.78
C LEU A 194 -18.51 -5.57 1.60
N ARG A 195 -18.39 -6.79 2.15
CA ARG A 195 -17.26 -7.24 2.99
C ARG A 195 -16.05 -7.68 2.17
N GLU A 196 -16.26 -8.24 0.97
CA GLU A 196 -15.17 -8.64 0.05
C GLU A 196 -14.32 -7.45 -0.41
N GLY A 197 -14.88 -6.24 -0.46
CA GLY A 197 -14.12 -5.01 -0.71
C GLY A 197 -13.33 -4.47 0.49
N THR A 198 -13.51 -5.04 1.70
CA THR A 198 -12.96 -4.48 2.96
C THR A 198 -12.06 -5.41 3.76
N THR A 199 -12.12 -6.73 3.59
CA THR A 199 -11.36 -7.64 4.46
C THR A 199 -10.02 -8.06 3.87
N THR A 200 -8.98 -7.33 4.24
CA THR A 200 -7.61 -7.85 4.45
C THR A 200 -7.45 -8.28 5.92
N SER A 201 -8.42 -9.04 6.47
CA SER A 201 -8.25 -9.59 7.82
C SER A 201 -7.36 -10.83 7.72
N PHE A 202 -6.09 -10.65 8.05
CA PHE A 202 -5.07 -11.69 8.14
C PHE A 202 -5.04 -12.31 9.55
N GLU A 203 -6.19 -12.68 10.10
CA GLU A 203 -6.26 -13.40 11.36
C GLU A 203 -6.10 -14.92 11.09
N PRO A 204 -5.39 -15.68 11.94
CA PRO A 204 -5.24 -17.12 11.75
C PRO A 204 -6.61 -17.81 11.87
N PRO A 205 -6.91 -18.82 11.05
CA PRO A 205 -8.05 -19.69 11.30
C PRO A 205 -7.75 -20.46 12.59
N ASP A 206 -8.65 -20.36 13.57
CA ASP A 206 -8.59 -21.16 14.81
C ASP A 206 -8.83 -22.66 14.55
N GLU A 207 -9.09 -23.03 13.30
CA GLU A 207 -9.52 -24.36 12.89
C GLU A 207 -8.66 -24.93 11.75
N THR A 208 -8.29 -26.20 11.89
CA THR A 208 -7.54 -26.93 10.87
C THR A 208 -8.45 -27.43 9.75
N VAL A 209 -7.89 -27.68 8.57
CA VAL A 209 -8.65 -28.23 7.43
C VAL A 209 -9.29 -29.58 7.76
N GLN A 210 -8.64 -30.39 8.59
CA GLN A 210 -9.15 -31.68 9.04
C GLN A 210 -10.41 -31.50 9.91
N ALA A 211 -10.40 -30.52 10.82
CA ALA A 211 -11.57 -30.20 11.64
C ALA A 211 -12.73 -29.66 10.78
N LEU A 212 -12.43 -28.80 9.81
CA LEU A 212 -13.41 -28.29 8.85
C LEU A 212 -14.10 -29.43 8.08
N VAL A 213 -13.32 -30.40 7.60
CA VAL A 213 -13.84 -31.55 6.84
C VAL A 213 -14.64 -32.49 7.76
N ALA A 214 -14.18 -32.72 8.98
CA ALA A 214 -14.89 -33.54 9.96
C ALA A 214 -16.30 -32.96 10.23
N ARG A 215 -16.41 -31.65 10.48
CA ARG A 215 -17.71 -31.00 10.66
C ARG A 215 -18.60 -31.09 9.42
N ALA A 216 -18.02 -30.93 8.23
CA ALA A 216 -18.79 -31.06 6.99
C ALA A 216 -19.31 -32.49 6.78
N ALA A 217 -18.55 -33.50 7.20
CA ALA A 217 -19.00 -34.89 7.22
C ALA A 217 -20.10 -35.14 8.25
N GLU A 218 -19.99 -34.59 9.46
CA GLU A 218 -21.05 -34.63 10.49
C GLU A 218 -22.34 -33.96 10.02
N ALA A 219 -22.23 -32.91 9.20
CA ALA A 219 -23.36 -32.24 8.56
C ALA A 219 -23.98 -33.03 7.39
N GLY A 220 -23.51 -34.26 7.13
CA GLY A 220 -24.08 -35.17 6.14
C GLY A 220 -23.49 -35.08 4.73
N LEU A 221 -22.36 -34.39 4.54
CA LEU A 221 -21.65 -34.36 3.26
C LEU A 221 -20.68 -35.57 3.18
N PRO A 222 -20.86 -36.52 2.24
CA PRO A 222 -19.97 -37.67 2.13
C PRO A 222 -18.62 -37.25 1.54
N ILE A 223 -17.64 -36.97 2.41
CA ILE A 223 -16.31 -36.45 2.03
C ILE A 223 -15.23 -37.51 2.21
N THR A 224 -14.34 -37.66 1.22
CA THR A 224 -13.13 -38.49 1.29
C THR A 224 -11.88 -37.62 1.21
N LEU A 225 -11.00 -37.72 2.21
CA LEU A 225 -9.68 -37.08 2.21
C LEU A 225 -8.60 -38.03 1.68
N THR A 226 -7.78 -37.57 0.75
CA THR A 226 -6.65 -38.34 0.21
C THR A 226 -5.37 -37.49 0.09
N GLY A 227 -4.20 -38.08 0.26
CA GLY A 227 -2.91 -37.38 0.14
C GLY A 227 -2.33 -36.89 1.47
N ASP A 228 -1.41 -35.93 1.41
CA ASP A 228 -0.47 -35.59 2.50
C ASP A 228 -1.07 -34.71 3.60
N TRP A 229 -2.36 -34.87 3.90
CA TRP A 229 -3.07 -34.10 4.92
C TRP A 229 -2.51 -34.33 6.35
N ALA A 230 -1.88 -35.48 6.59
CA ALA A 230 -1.28 -35.82 7.89
C ALA A 230 0.06 -35.10 8.13
N ALA A 231 0.74 -34.62 7.07
CA ALA A 231 2.02 -33.92 7.17
C ALA A 231 1.88 -32.45 7.60
N LEU A 232 0.66 -31.99 7.91
CA LEU A 232 0.36 -30.60 8.28
C LEU A 232 0.62 -30.29 9.78
N PRO A 233 0.94 -31.27 10.64
CA PRO A 233 1.89 -31.02 11.73
C PRO A 233 2.82 -32.21 12.04
N GLY A 234 4.14 -31.99 11.98
CA GLY A 234 5.14 -32.83 12.69
C GLY A 234 6.23 -33.49 11.84
N GLU A 235 6.01 -33.73 10.55
CA GLU A 235 6.96 -34.52 9.74
C GLU A 235 7.44 -33.84 8.44
N CYS A 236 6.85 -32.69 8.08
CA CYS A 236 7.34 -31.80 7.02
C CYS A 236 7.41 -30.36 7.54
N THR A 237 8.30 -29.54 6.97
CA THR A 237 8.38 -28.10 7.25
C THR A 237 6.97 -27.48 7.18
N PRO A 238 6.46 -26.87 8.27
CA PRO A 238 5.11 -26.34 8.30
C PRO A 238 4.92 -25.31 7.19
N LEU A 239 3.73 -25.31 6.55
CA LEU A 239 3.42 -24.33 5.52
C LEU A 239 3.51 -22.91 6.11
N PRO A 240 3.96 -21.91 5.33
CA PRO A 240 3.86 -20.53 5.77
C PRO A 240 2.41 -20.18 6.13
N PRO A 241 2.15 -19.41 7.20
CA PRO A 241 0.79 -19.14 7.68
C PRO A 241 -0.16 -18.59 6.61
N LEU A 242 0.36 -17.80 5.67
CA LEU A 242 -0.43 -17.25 4.55
C LEU A 242 -0.89 -18.32 3.55
N ILE A 243 -0.05 -19.33 3.31
CA ILE A 243 -0.33 -20.43 2.38
C ILE A 243 -1.31 -21.41 3.01
N ASP A 244 -1.10 -21.75 4.28
CA ASP A 244 -2.02 -22.60 5.06
C ASP A 244 -3.44 -22.01 5.10
N ARG A 245 -3.55 -20.69 5.31
CA ARG A 245 -4.83 -19.96 5.23
C ARG A 245 -5.49 -20.02 3.86
N ALA A 246 -4.71 -19.83 2.80
CA ALA A 246 -5.22 -19.90 1.44
C ALA A 246 -5.76 -21.32 1.14
N VAL A 247 -5.04 -22.35 1.57
CA VAL A 247 -5.47 -23.76 1.49
C VAL A 247 -6.77 -23.97 2.26
N HIS A 248 -6.84 -23.54 3.52
CA HIS A 248 -8.06 -23.64 4.33
C HIS A 248 -9.26 -22.99 3.64
N ARG A 249 -9.09 -21.77 3.11
CA ARG A 249 -10.19 -21.07 2.44
C ARG A 249 -10.62 -21.72 1.14
N VAL A 250 -9.69 -22.29 0.36
CA VAL A 250 -10.01 -23.07 -0.84
C VAL A 250 -10.87 -24.28 -0.50
N VAL A 251 -10.50 -25.03 0.53
CA VAL A 251 -11.27 -26.21 0.95
C VAL A 251 -12.64 -25.78 1.47
N GLN A 252 -12.73 -24.74 2.31
CA GLN A 252 -13.99 -24.24 2.84
C GLN A 252 -14.97 -23.80 1.75
N GLU A 253 -14.49 -22.99 0.80
CA GLU A 253 -15.32 -22.50 -0.29
C GLU A 253 -15.76 -23.64 -1.22
N ALA A 254 -14.87 -24.59 -1.50
CA ALA A 254 -15.18 -25.75 -2.33
C ALA A 254 -16.22 -26.68 -1.67
N LEU A 255 -16.09 -26.95 -0.36
CA LEU A 255 -17.07 -27.75 0.40
C LEU A 255 -18.43 -27.05 0.49
N THR A 256 -18.43 -25.73 0.70
CA THR A 256 -19.67 -24.94 0.72
C THR A 256 -20.38 -24.99 -0.63
N ASN A 257 -19.63 -24.87 -1.73
CA ASN A 257 -20.18 -25.00 -3.08
C ASN A 257 -20.68 -26.42 -3.37
N ALA A 258 -19.97 -27.45 -2.94
CA ALA A 258 -20.42 -28.83 -3.08
C ALA A 258 -21.73 -29.09 -2.31
N ALA A 259 -21.83 -28.62 -1.06
CA ALA A 259 -23.05 -28.75 -0.27
C ALA A 259 -24.25 -28.02 -0.89
N ARG A 260 -24.01 -26.85 -1.51
CA ARG A 260 -25.06 -26.05 -2.16
C ARG A 260 -25.51 -26.63 -3.50
N HIS A 261 -24.57 -27.09 -4.32
CA HIS A 261 -24.83 -27.41 -5.73
C HIS A 261 -24.91 -28.91 -6.02
N ALA A 262 -24.44 -29.75 -5.10
CA ALA A 262 -24.50 -31.21 -5.21
C ALA A 262 -24.81 -31.84 -3.84
N PRO A 263 -25.95 -31.50 -3.21
CA PRO A 263 -26.32 -32.04 -1.91
C PRO A 263 -26.38 -33.58 -1.96
N GLY A 264 -25.72 -34.23 -1.01
CA GLY A 264 -25.64 -35.70 -0.92
C GLY A 264 -24.66 -36.38 -1.88
N ALA A 265 -23.98 -35.65 -2.77
CA ALA A 265 -23.00 -36.22 -3.69
C ALA A 265 -21.63 -36.43 -3.00
N PRO A 266 -20.88 -37.49 -3.34
CA PRO A 266 -19.56 -37.75 -2.78
C PRO A 266 -18.55 -36.69 -3.19
N VAL A 267 -17.89 -36.08 -2.22
CA VAL A 267 -16.84 -35.08 -2.40
C VAL A 267 -15.48 -35.71 -2.13
N THR A 268 -14.50 -35.45 -2.99
CA THR A 268 -13.12 -35.89 -2.80
C THR A 268 -12.23 -34.67 -2.64
N ALA A 269 -11.45 -34.61 -1.55
CA ALA A 269 -10.47 -33.56 -1.32
C ALA A 269 -9.06 -34.17 -1.22
N HIS A 270 -8.21 -33.79 -2.17
CA HIS A 270 -6.85 -34.28 -2.31
C HIS A 270 -5.84 -33.16 -2.03
N LEU A 271 -4.79 -33.46 -1.25
CA LEU A 271 -3.68 -32.56 -1.01
C LEU A 271 -2.37 -33.25 -1.37
N ALA A 272 -1.58 -32.60 -2.21
CA ALA A 272 -0.25 -33.05 -2.59
C ALA A 272 0.78 -32.00 -2.16
N LEU A 273 1.76 -32.44 -1.36
CA LEU A 273 2.87 -31.60 -0.93
C LEU A 273 4.11 -31.97 -1.74
N THR A 274 4.68 -30.97 -2.43
CA THR A 274 6.00 -31.08 -3.08
C THR A 274 7.02 -30.23 -2.32
N THR A 275 8.29 -30.20 -2.74
CA THR A 275 9.30 -29.31 -2.16
C THR A 275 8.99 -27.83 -2.39
N ASP A 276 8.36 -27.51 -3.52
CA ASP A 276 8.25 -26.13 -4.01
C ASP A 276 6.82 -25.60 -3.97
N HIS A 277 5.82 -26.49 -3.90
CA HIS A 277 4.41 -26.13 -3.98
C HIS A 277 3.51 -27.03 -3.13
N VAL A 278 2.37 -26.49 -2.71
CA VAL A 278 1.22 -27.23 -2.22
C VAL A 278 0.11 -27.18 -3.26
N GLN A 279 -0.49 -28.33 -3.57
CA GLN A 279 -1.63 -28.43 -4.47
C GLN A 279 -2.81 -29.03 -3.73
N VAL A 280 -3.97 -28.36 -3.83
CA VAL A 280 -5.23 -28.81 -3.26
C VAL A 280 -6.24 -28.97 -4.37
N THR A 281 -6.87 -30.13 -4.44
CA THR A 281 -7.89 -30.46 -5.44
C THR A 281 -9.14 -30.96 -4.74
N VAL A 282 -10.26 -30.24 -4.91
CA VAL A 282 -11.57 -30.65 -4.39
C VAL A 282 -12.50 -30.92 -5.56
N SER A 283 -13.15 -32.09 -5.57
CA SER A 283 -13.98 -32.56 -6.68
C SER A 283 -15.30 -33.17 -6.20
N ASN A 284 -16.41 -32.81 -6.84
CA ASN A 284 -17.72 -33.40 -6.61
C ASN A 284 -18.47 -33.64 -7.94
N PRO A 285 -19.35 -34.66 -8.03
CA PRO A 285 -20.26 -34.82 -9.16
C PRO A 285 -21.18 -33.60 -9.32
N VAL A 286 -21.48 -33.23 -10.57
CA VAL A 286 -22.47 -32.19 -10.91
C VAL A 286 -23.35 -32.65 -12.07
N ALA A 287 -24.66 -32.47 -11.95
CA ALA A 287 -25.62 -32.86 -12.98
C ALA A 287 -25.59 -31.93 -14.21
N GLN A 288 -25.29 -30.65 -14.00
CA GLN A 288 -25.09 -29.65 -15.05
C GLN A 288 -23.92 -28.74 -14.65
N PRO A 289 -23.07 -28.29 -15.60
CA PRO A 289 -22.02 -27.34 -15.31
C PRO A 289 -22.64 -26.02 -14.81
N PRO A 290 -22.15 -25.45 -13.69
CA PRO A 290 -22.66 -24.17 -13.21
C PRO A 290 -22.41 -23.07 -14.25
N PRO A 291 -23.34 -22.10 -14.43
CA PRO A 291 -23.16 -21.04 -15.41
C PRO A 291 -21.90 -20.21 -15.13
N PRO A 292 -21.21 -19.70 -16.18
CA PRO A 292 -20.05 -18.84 -16.00
C PRO A 292 -20.41 -17.63 -15.13
N GLY A 293 -19.71 -17.45 -14.01
CA GLY A 293 -19.93 -16.33 -13.08
C GLY A 293 -20.87 -16.61 -11.89
N ALA A 294 -21.38 -17.84 -11.73
CA ALA A 294 -22.29 -18.21 -10.62
C ALA A 294 -21.64 -18.32 -9.22
N GLY A 295 -20.44 -17.78 -9.01
CA GLY A 295 -19.76 -17.84 -7.71
C GLY A 295 -18.74 -16.72 -7.53
N SER A 296 -19.17 -15.60 -6.94
CA SER A 296 -18.27 -14.48 -6.59
C SER A 296 -17.13 -14.94 -5.67
N GLY A 297 -17.40 -15.93 -4.80
CA GLY A 297 -16.44 -16.47 -3.85
C GLY A 297 -15.21 -17.12 -4.49
N LEU A 298 -15.38 -17.92 -5.56
CA LEU A 298 -14.25 -18.56 -6.25
C LEU A 298 -13.44 -17.57 -7.10
N ALA A 299 -14.08 -16.55 -7.67
CA ALA A 299 -13.40 -15.49 -8.41
C ALA A 299 -12.53 -14.62 -7.48
N GLY A 300 -13.09 -14.20 -6.34
CA GLY A 300 -12.33 -13.48 -5.31
C GLY A 300 -11.20 -14.32 -4.71
N LEU A 301 -11.41 -15.62 -4.54
CA LEU A 301 -10.38 -16.53 -4.05
C LEU A 301 -9.27 -16.78 -5.07
N ALA A 302 -9.59 -16.84 -6.37
CA ALA A 302 -8.60 -16.97 -7.43
C ALA A 302 -7.63 -15.78 -7.48
N GLU A 303 -8.15 -14.57 -7.31
CA GLU A 303 -7.32 -13.36 -7.24
C GLU A 303 -6.40 -13.38 -6.01
N ARG A 304 -6.90 -13.82 -4.84
CA ARG A 304 -6.07 -13.94 -3.63
C ARG A 304 -4.98 -15.00 -3.76
N VAL A 305 -5.30 -16.15 -4.37
CA VAL A 305 -4.30 -17.19 -4.66
C VAL A 305 -3.24 -16.66 -5.63
N ARG A 306 -3.64 -15.85 -6.62
CA ARG A 306 -2.71 -15.18 -7.55
C ARG A 306 -1.78 -14.20 -6.85
N LEU A 307 -2.27 -13.43 -5.88
CA LEU A 307 -1.45 -12.51 -5.08
C LEU A 307 -0.38 -13.23 -4.24
N LEU A 308 -0.61 -14.50 -3.89
CA LEU A 308 0.36 -15.36 -3.20
C LEU A 308 1.30 -16.08 -4.18
N GLY A 309 1.29 -15.73 -5.47
CA GLY A 309 2.08 -16.40 -6.51
C GLY A 309 1.53 -17.76 -6.93
N GLY A 310 0.31 -18.10 -6.53
CA GLY A 310 -0.37 -19.34 -6.87
C GLY A 310 -1.31 -19.23 -8.06
N THR A 311 -2.00 -20.32 -8.37
CA THR A 311 -3.08 -20.39 -9.36
C THR A 311 -4.27 -21.15 -8.81
N LEU A 312 -5.49 -20.70 -9.10
CA LEU A 312 -6.73 -21.41 -8.77
C LEU A 312 -7.53 -21.60 -10.06
N ARG A 313 -7.91 -22.84 -10.35
CA ARG A 313 -8.67 -23.24 -11.53
C ARG A 313 -9.93 -24.00 -11.11
N PRO A 314 -11.10 -23.35 -11.13
CA PRO A 314 -12.37 -24.05 -11.06
C PRO A 314 -12.78 -24.51 -12.46
N GLY A 315 -13.31 -25.73 -12.59
CA GLY A 315 -13.79 -26.24 -13.86
C GLY A 315 -14.71 -27.44 -13.73
N ALA A 316 -15.71 -27.53 -14.61
CA ALA A 316 -16.53 -28.72 -14.75
C ALA A 316 -16.01 -29.55 -15.94
N HIS A 317 -15.65 -30.81 -15.72
CA HIS A 317 -15.24 -31.78 -16.74
C HIS A 317 -15.84 -33.14 -16.41
N ASP A 318 -16.30 -33.88 -17.42
CA ASP A 318 -16.79 -35.26 -17.29
C ASP A 318 -17.81 -35.48 -16.16
N GLY A 319 -18.77 -34.55 -16.02
CA GLY A 319 -19.82 -34.63 -15.00
C GLY A 319 -19.34 -34.36 -13.57
N ARG A 320 -18.13 -33.80 -13.40
CA ARG A 320 -17.58 -33.41 -12.09
C ARG A 320 -17.14 -31.96 -12.10
N PHE A 321 -17.40 -31.24 -11.01
CA PHE A 321 -16.82 -29.94 -10.76
C PHE A 321 -15.58 -30.11 -9.90
N THR A 322 -14.47 -29.54 -10.35
CA THR A 322 -13.17 -29.65 -9.70
C THR A 322 -12.57 -28.26 -9.50
N VAL A 323 -12.14 -27.98 -8.27
CA VAL A 323 -11.37 -26.79 -7.91
C VAL A 323 -9.96 -27.22 -7.61
N THR A 324 -9.00 -26.75 -8.39
CA THR A 324 -7.57 -27.01 -8.17
C THR A 324 -6.85 -25.71 -7.83
N ALA A 325 -6.24 -25.64 -6.65
CA ALA A 325 -5.39 -24.55 -6.23
C ALA A 325 -3.94 -25.04 -6.10
N ARG A 326 -2.99 -24.29 -6.67
CA ARG A 326 -1.55 -24.53 -6.56
C ARG A 326 -0.89 -23.30 -5.97
N LEU A 327 -0.21 -23.43 -4.84
CA LEU A 327 0.42 -22.34 -4.11
C LEU A 327 1.90 -22.67 -3.88
N PRO A 328 2.82 -21.69 -3.94
CA PRO A 328 4.23 -21.91 -3.62
C PRO A 328 4.42 -22.19 -2.12
N ARG A 329 5.45 -22.97 -1.78
CA ARG A 329 5.80 -23.25 -0.37
C ARG A 329 6.60 -22.14 0.30
N GLU A 330 7.19 -21.26 -0.48
CA GLU A 330 7.79 -20.01 0.00
C GLU A 330 6.93 -18.87 -0.54
N GLY A 331 6.36 -18.06 0.37
CA GLY A 331 5.54 -16.92 -0.05
C GLY A 331 6.39 -15.95 -0.86
N GLY A 332 5.96 -15.63 -2.09
CA GLY A 332 6.60 -14.59 -2.89
C GLY A 332 6.61 -13.28 -2.10
N ALA A 333 7.81 -12.76 -1.85
CA ALA A 333 8.04 -11.42 -1.30
C ALA A 333 7.73 -10.34 -2.34
#